data_AF-A0A7S1H8E3-F1
#
_entry.id   AF-A0A7S1H8E3-F1
#
_cell.length_a   1.000
_cell.length_b   1.000
_cell.length_c   1.000
_cell.angle_alpha   90.00
_cell.angle_beta   90.00
_cell.angle_gamma   90.00
#
_symmetry.space_group_name_H-M   'P 1'
#
loop_
_entity.id
_entity.type
_entity.pdbx_description
1 polymer ?
#
loop_
_entity_poly.entity_id
_entity_poly.type
_entity_poly.pdbx_seq_one_letter_code
_entity_poly.pdbx_strand_id
1 'polypeptide(L)'
;WLAGVQLSVASMVGFITLAGIATRNGILKISHYINLCKFEGETFGQPMIVRGSLERLTPVLMTALVAAFALTPLLLAADAPGKEILHPVAVVIFGGLVSSTLLDTLLTPVLFWLFGRKPTERLLAEEAHTPALPEAREAY
;
A
#
# COMPACT_ATOMS: atom_id res chain seq x y z
N TRP A 1 -2.10 -18.22 15.39
CA TRP A 1 -1.03 -18.93 16.13
C TRP A 1 -0.65 -18.17 17.40
N LEU A 2 -0.04 -16.97 17.32
CA LEU A 2 0.34 -16.19 18.52
C LEU A 2 -0.85 -15.76 19.40
N ALA A 3 -1.98 -15.38 18.79
CA ALA A 3 -3.17 -14.95 19.52
C ALA A 3 -4.11 -16.11 19.95
N GLY A 4 -3.70 -17.38 19.77
CA GLY A 4 -4.55 -18.55 20.07
C GLY A 4 -5.80 -18.71 19.18
N VAL A 5 -6.04 -17.78 18.24
CA VAL A 5 -7.19 -17.82 17.33
C VAL A 5 -7.04 -18.93 16.28
N GLN A 6 -8.08 -19.72 16.12
CA GLN A 6 -8.21 -20.79 15.12
C GLN A 6 -8.64 -20.23 13.77
N LEU A 7 -8.27 -20.91 12.69
CA LEU A 7 -8.71 -20.51 11.35
C LEU A 7 -10.22 -20.70 11.23
N SER A 8 -10.94 -19.59 11.04
CA SER A 8 -12.40 -19.55 10.92
C SER A 8 -12.81 -18.74 9.68
N VAL A 9 -14.09 -18.82 9.30
CA VAL A 9 -14.64 -17.97 8.21
C VAL A 9 -14.39 -16.49 8.48
N ALA A 10 -14.54 -16.08 9.74
CA ALA A 10 -14.28 -14.72 10.18
C ALA A 10 -12.80 -14.34 9.97
N SER A 11 -11.87 -15.23 10.32
CA SER A 11 -10.43 -15.02 10.07
C SER A 11 -10.12 -14.89 8.58
N MET A 12 -10.77 -15.69 7.73
CA MET A 12 -10.60 -15.60 6.27
C MET A 12 -11.06 -14.25 5.70
N VAL A 13 -12.19 -13.72 6.16
CA VAL A 13 -12.66 -12.38 5.79
C VAL A 13 -11.62 -11.33 6.19
N GLY A 14 -11.05 -11.44 7.39
CA GLY A 14 -9.97 -10.55 7.84
C GLY A 14 -8.76 -10.57 6.91
N PHE A 15 -8.35 -11.75 6.40
CA PHE A 15 -7.25 -11.85 5.44
C PHE A 15 -7.58 -11.21 4.09
N ILE A 16 -8.81 -11.33 3.60
CA ILE A 16 -9.24 -10.68 2.35
C ILE A 16 -9.17 -9.16 2.49
N THR A 17 -9.72 -8.62 3.60
CA THR A 17 -9.65 -7.19 3.89
C THR A 17 -8.21 -6.71 3.96
N LEU A 18 -7.35 -7.46 4.67
CA LEU A 18 -5.93 -7.16 4.77
C LEU A 18 -5.24 -7.14 3.40
N ALA A 19 -5.50 -8.13 2.55
CA ALA A 19 -4.92 -8.21 1.21
C ALA A 19 -5.28 -6.97 0.37
N GLY A 20 -6.54 -6.50 0.47
CA GLY A 20 -6.98 -5.27 -0.18
C GLY A 20 -6.23 -4.03 0.33
N ILE A 21 -6.09 -3.88 1.66
CA ILE A 21 -5.35 -2.76 2.27
C ILE A 21 -3.88 -2.78 1.83
N ALA A 22 -3.23 -3.95 1.90
CA ALA A 22 -1.83 -4.14 1.51
C ALA A 22 -1.61 -3.79 0.03
N THR A 23 -2.47 -4.31 -0.86
CA THR A 23 -2.39 -4.06 -2.30
C THR A 23 -2.57 -2.58 -2.62
N ARG A 24 -3.55 -1.92 -1.98
CA ARG A 24 -3.77 -0.46 -2.14
C ARG A 24 -2.54 0.35 -1.72
N ASN A 25 -1.95 0.02 -0.58
CA ASN A 25 -0.77 0.73 -0.09
C ASN A 25 0.43 0.54 -1.03
N GLY A 26 0.67 -0.68 -1.50
CA GLY A 26 1.74 -0.98 -2.45
C GLY A 26 1.57 -0.26 -3.80
N ILE A 27 0.36 -0.29 -4.38
CA ILE A 27 0.05 0.41 -5.63
C ILE A 27 0.31 1.92 -5.48
N LEU A 28 -0.22 2.54 -4.42
CA LEU A 28 -0.06 3.98 -4.20
C LEU A 28 1.41 4.40 -4.07
N LYS A 29 2.25 3.55 -3.47
CA LYS A 29 3.67 3.80 -3.30
C LYS A 29 4.43 3.69 -4.63
N ILE A 30 4.16 2.65 -5.40
CA ILE A 30 4.75 2.47 -6.74
C ILE A 30 4.32 3.59 -7.68
N SER A 31 3.03 3.95 -7.68
CA SER A 31 2.52 5.08 -8.45
C SER A 31 3.23 6.38 -8.08
N HIS A 32 3.55 6.58 -6.80
CA HIS A 32 4.32 7.74 -6.35
C HIS A 32 5.73 7.79 -6.93
N TYR A 33 6.44 6.65 -6.94
CA TYR A 33 7.75 6.58 -7.59
C TYR A 33 7.65 6.92 -9.08
N ILE A 34 6.68 6.33 -9.78
CA ILE A 34 6.49 6.64 -11.21
C ILE A 34 6.17 8.13 -11.40
N ASN A 35 5.36 8.73 -10.52
CA ASN A 35 5.00 10.14 -10.57
C ASN A 35 6.21 11.07 -10.39
N LEU A 36 7.11 10.74 -9.45
CA LEU A 36 8.37 11.46 -9.24
C LEU A 36 9.23 11.47 -10.52
N CYS A 37 9.39 10.33 -11.19
CA CYS A 37 10.12 10.27 -12.46
C CYS A 37 9.41 11.03 -13.58
N LYS A 38 8.07 10.97 -13.64
CA LYS A 38 7.27 11.56 -14.71
C LYS A 38 7.16 13.07 -14.63
N PHE A 39 6.75 13.60 -13.48
CA PHE A 39 6.34 15.00 -13.34
C PHE A 39 7.40 15.86 -12.66
N GLU A 40 8.28 15.27 -11.85
CA GLU A 40 9.34 15.99 -11.15
C GLU A 40 10.71 15.81 -11.83
N GLY A 41 10.78 15.02 -12.92
CA GLY A 41 12.01 14.82 -13.69
C GLY A 41 13.10 14.05 -12.95
N GLU A 42 12.74 13.35 -11.87
CA GLU A 42 13.69 12.58 -11.06
C GLU A 42 14.27 11.41 -11.86
N THR A 43 15.58 11.24 -11.78
CA THR A 43 16.25 10.10 -12.41
C THR A 43 16.04 8.83 -11.58
N PHE A 44 15.79 7.71 -12.26
CA PHE A 44 15.64 6.43 -11.56
C PHE A 44 16.94 6.09 -10.82
N GLY A 45 16.86 6.00 -9.49
CA GLY A 45 18.01 5.72 -8.65
C GLY A 45 17.62 5.57 -7.18
N GLN A 46 18.59 5.13 -6.37
CA GLN A 46 18.40 4.99 -4.93
C GLN A 46 17.94 6.29 -4.23
N PRO A 47 18.47 7.49 -4.55
CA PRO A 47 18.05 8.72 -3.87
C PRO A 47 16.55 9.01 -4.05
N MET A 48 16.06 8.83 -5.28
CA MET A 48 14.65 9.01 -5.62
C MET A 48 13.75 7.98 -4.92
N ILE A 49 14.17 6.72 -4.85
CA ILE A 49 13.41 5.66 -4.16
C ILE A 49 13.33 5.96 -2.65
N VAL A 50 14.44 6.38 -2.02
CA VAL A 50 14.46 6.75 -0.60
C VAL A 50 13.53 7.93 -0.35
N ARG A 51 13.62 8.99 -1.15
CA ARG A 51 12.75 10.18 -1.05
C ARG A 51 11.27 9.78 -1.17
N GLY A 52 10.89 9.09 -2.24
CA GLY A 52 9.51 8.67 -2.44
C GLY A 52 9.00 7.70 -1.36
N SER A 53 9.90 6.90 -0.77
CA SER A 53 9.54 5.99 0.32
C SER A 53 9.23 6.76 1.60
N LEU A 54 10.04 7.77 1.93
CA LEU A 54 9.85 8.61 3.11
C LEU A 54 8.58 9.47 2.98
N GLU A 55 8.32 10.04 1.82
CA GLU A 55 7.11 10.83 1.55
C GLU A 55 5.82 9.99 1.72
N ARG A 56 5.88 8.70 1.40
CA ARG A 56 4.74 7.78 1.54
C ARG A 56 4.66 7.06 2.89
N LEU A 57 5.75 7.03 3.65
CA LEU A 57 5.78 6.40 4.96
C LEU A 57 4.78 7.07 5.92
N THR A 58 4.73 8.40 5.95
CA THR A 58 3.82 9.14 6.82
C THR A 58 2.33 8.82 6.55
N PRO A 59 1.82 8.91 5.30
CA PRO A 59 0.46 8.47 4.97
C PRO A 59 0.17 7.01 5.34
N VAL A 60 1.09 6.08 5.07
CA VAL A 60 0.89 4.65 5.38
C VAL A 60 0.76 4.45 6.90
N LEU A 61 1.68 5.03 7.67
CA LEU A 61 1.63 4.95 9.13
C LEU A 61 0.37 5.58 9.71
N MET A 62 -0.10 6.72 9.16
CA MET A 62 -1.37 7.32 9.57
C MET A 62 -2.53 6.33 9.43
N THR A 63 -2.67 5.68 8.27
CA THR A 63 -3.75 4.70 8.05
C THR A 63 -3.59 3.47 8.95
N ALA A 64 -2.35 3.02 9.18
CA ALA A 64 -2.07 1.89 10.05
C ALA A 64 -2.45 2.18 11.50
N LEU A 65 -2.11 3.37 11.99
CA LEU A 65 -2.45 3.81 13.35
C LEU A 65 -3.96 3.98 13.54
N VAL A 66 -4.65 4.59 12.58
CA VAL A 66 -6.12 4.74 12.65
C VAL A 66 -6.80 3.38 12.75
N ALA A 67 -6.41 2.43 11.89
CA ALA A 67 -6.96 1.08 11.95
C ALA A 67 -6.58 0.35 13.25
N ALA A 68 -5.33 0.51 13.72
CA ALA A 68 -4.89 -0.04 15.00
C ALA A 68 -5.76 0.46 16.16
N PHE A 69 -6.00 1.76 16.27
CA PHE A 69 -6.86 2.33 17.30
C PHE A 69 -8.32 1.88 17.17
N ALA A 70 -8.86 1.82 15.95
CA ALA A 70 -10.22 1.35 15.70
C ALA A 70 -10.42 -0.11 16.12
N LEU A 71 -9.41 -0.96 15.93
CA LEU A 71 -9.47 -2.39 16.26
C LEU A 71 -9.11 -2.68 17.72
N THR A 72 -8.36 -1.81 18.39
CA THR A 72 -7.92 -1.98 19.79
C THR A 72 -9.04 -2.40 20.74
N PRO A 73 -10.21 -1.73 20.83
CA PRO A 73 -11.26 -2.15 21.76
C PRO A 73 -11.84 -3.53 21.41
N LEU A 74 -11.82 -3.91 20.14
CA LEU A 74 -12.31 -5.20 19.68
C LEU A 74 -11.36 -6.35 20.01
N LEU A 75 -10.05 -6.05 20.03
CA LEU A 75 -9.00 -6.97 20.47
C LEU A 75 -9.03 -7.19 21.98
N LEU A 76 -9.34 -6.15 22.76
CA LEU A 76 -9.39 -6.23 24.23
C LEU A 76 -10.67 -6.90 24.76
N ALA A 77 -11.76 -6.87 24.00
CA ALA A 77 -13.05 -7.44 24.37
C ALA A 77 -13.27 -8.85 23.83
N ALA A 78 -12.23 -9.69 23.82
CA ALA A 78 -12.25 -11.04 23.26
C ALA A 78 -13.33 -11.94 23.89
N ASP A 79 -13.53 -11.83 25.19
CA ASP A 79 -14.43 -12.67 25.99
C ASP A 79 -15.87 -12.13 26.09
N ALA A 80 -16.17 -11.03 25.39
CA ALA A 80 -17.50 -10.42 25.43
C ALA A 80 -18.49 -11.17 24.52
N PRO A 81 -19.72 -11.47 24.99
CA PRO A 81 -20.75 -12.10 24.18
C PRO A 81 -21.04 -11.32 22.88
N GLY A 82 -21.14 -12.02 21.76
CA GLY A 82 -21.38 -11.41 20.44
C GLY A 82 -20.12 -10.94 19.70
N LYS A 83 -18.93 -11.13 20.28
CA LYS A 83 -17.64 -10.80 19.64
C LYS A 83 -16.90 -12.01 19.06
N GLU A 84 -17.51 -13.18 19.06
CA GLU A 84 -16.90 -14.46 18.67
C GLU A 84 -16.48 -14.47 17.18
N ILE A 85 -17.17 -13.71 16.33
CA ILE A 85 -16.82 -13.53 14.91
C ILE A 85 -15.89 -12.34 14.73
N LEU A 86 -16.16 -11.23 15.44
CA LEU A 86 -15.44 -9.97 15.26
C LEU A 86 -14.02 -10.00 15.79
N HIS A 87 -13.78 -10.70 16.90
CA HIS A 87 -12.45 -10.80 17.52
C HIS A 87 -11.45 -11.50 16.58
N PRO A 88 -11.71 -12.69 16.01
CA PRO A 88 -10.82 -13.31 15.01
C PRO A 88 -10.52 -12.43 13.79
N VAL A 89 -11.53 -11.71 13.28
CA VAL A 89 -11.36 -10.77 12.16
C VAL A 89 -10.39 -9.65 12.54
N ALA A 90 -10.61 -9.03 13.70
CA ALA A 90 -9.79 -7.93 14.21
C ALA A 90 -8.34 -8.34 14.43
N VAL A 91 -8.11 -9.53 14.99
CA VAL A 91 -6.77 -10.09 15.23
C VAL A 91 -6.00 -10.24 13.91
N VAL A 92 -6.65 -10.80 12.89
CA VAL A 92 -6.03 -10.98 11.57
C VAL A 92 -5.70 -9.64 10.92
N ILE A 93 -6.65 -8.71 10.91
CA ILE A 93 -6.43 -7.39 10.30
C ILE A 93 -5.33 -6.64 11.04
N PHE A 94 -5.35 -6.61 12.36
CA PHE A 94 -4.36 -5.88 13.16
C PHE A 94 -2.95 -6.44 12.98
N GLY A 95 -2.75 -7.74 13.22
CA GLY A 95 -1.43 -8.36 13.11
C GLY A 95 -0.92 -8.35 11.66
N GLY A 96 -1.83 -8.55 10.72
CA GLY A 96 -1.56 -8.45 9.29
C GLY A 96 -1.14 -7.05 8.86
N LEU A 97 -1.81 -6.00 9.37
CA LEU A 97 -1.53 -4.62 9.00
C LEU A 97 -0.14 -4.20 9.48
N VAL A 98 0.23 -4.55 10.71
CA VAL A 98 1.57 -4.31 11.24
C VAL A 98 2.62 -5.00 10.36
N SER A 99 2.42 -6.30 10.10
CA SER A 99 3.36 -7.10 9.31
C SER A 99 3.46 -6.61 7.87
N SER A 100 2.32 -6.32 7.22
CA SER A 100 2.26 -5.83 5.85
C SER A 100 2.83 -4.43 5.72
N THR A 101 2.69 -3.57 6.72
CA THR A 101 3.26 -2.22 6.69
C THR A 101 4.78 -2.27 6.76
N LEU A 102 5.32 -3.12 7.63
CA LEU A 102 6.77 -3.36 7.71
C LEU A 102 7.31 -3.96 6.41
N LEU A 103 6.62 -4.98 5.89
CA LEU A 103 6.98 -5.60 4.62
C LEU A 103 6.89 -4.60 3.46
N ASP A 104 5.82 -3.83 3.31
CA ASP A 104 5.72 -2.81 2.24
C ASP A 104 6.80 -1.71 2.39
N THR A 105 7.12 -1.32 3.62
CA THR A 105 8.14 -0.30 3.87
C THR A 105 9.53 -0.74 3.42
N LEU A 106 9.86 -2.02 3.57
CA LEU A 106 11.19 -2.56 3.24
C LEU A 106 11.23 -3.22 1.86
N LEU A 107 10.25 -4.06 1.55
CA LEU A 107 10.21 -4.90 0.36
C LEU A 107 9.88 -4.09 -0.90
N THR A 108 8.90 -3.19 -0.84
CA THR A 108 8.49 -2.39 -2.01
C THR A 108 9.63 -1.55 -2.59
N PRO A 109 10.43 -0.78 -1.81
CA PRO A 109 11.56 -0.04 -2.37
C PRO A 109 12.66 -0.96 -2.92
N VAL A 110 12.91 -2.11 -2.27
CA VAL A 110 13.91 -3.09 -2.75
C VAL A 110 13.47 -3.71 -4.08
N LEU A 111 12.22 -4.15 -4.18
CA LEU A 111 11.67 -4.71 -5.40
C LEU A 111 11.63 -3.67 -6.52
N PHE A 112 11.23 -2.43 -6.20
CA PHE A 112 11.23 -1.35 -7.18
C PHE A 112 12.64 -1.02 -7.67
N TRP A 113 13.64 -1.03 -6.78
CA TRP A 113 15.03 -0.83 -7.17
C TRP A 113 15.55 -1.93 -8.12
N LEU A 114 15.23 -3.20 -7.84
CA LEU A 114 15.70 -4.34 -8.63
C LEU A 114 14.97 -4.48 -9.97
N PHE A 115 13.66 -4.25 -10.01
CA PHE A 115 12.82 -4.58 -11.16
C PHE A 115 12.14 -3.37 -11.81
N GLY A 116 12.09 -2.22 -11.14
CA GLY A 116 11.32 -1.05 -11.56
C GLY A 116 11.96 -0.22 -12.67
N ARG A 117 13.27 -0.37 -12.94
CA ARG A 117 13.98 0.46 -13.93
C ARG A 117 13.42 0.33 -15.34
N LYS A 118 13.46 -0.89 -15.91
CA LYS A 118 12.99 -1.15 -17.28
C LYS A 118 11.51 -0.79 -17.49
N PRO A 119 10.58 -1.15 -16.59
CA PRO A 119 9.19 -0.71 -16.68
C PRO A 119 9.04 0.81 -16.66
N THR A 120 9.74 1.50 -15.75
CA THR A 120 9.65 2.96 -15.64
C THR A 120 10.16 3.66 -16.90
N GLU A 121 11.31 3.23 -17.43
CA GLU A 121 11.86 3.77 -18.68
C GLU A 121 10.91 3.55 -19.88
N ARG A 122 10.26 2.39 -19.98
CA ARG A 122 9.26 2.11 -21.02
C ARG A 122 8.04 3.02 -20.91
N LEU A 123 7.51 3.20 -19.69
CA LEU A 123 6.36 4.07 -19.45
C LEU A 123 6.66 5.54 -19.80
N LEU A 124 7.88 6.00 -19.57
CA LEU A 124 8.32 7.34 -19.95
C LEU A 124 8.47 7.47 -21.48
N ALA A 125 8.94 6.42 -22.16
CA ALA A 125 9.14 6.41 -23.61
C ALA A 125 7.83 6.34 -24.41
N GLU A 126 6.85 5.54 -23.96
CA GLU A 126 5.53 5.42 -24.61
C GLU A 126 4.77 6.76 -24.64
N GLU A 127 4.89 7.53 -23.56
CA GLU A 127 4.20 8.82 -23.41
C GLU A 127 4.84 9.92 -24.26
N ALA A 128 6.18 9.93 -24.37
CA ALA A 128 6.90 10.81 -25.30
C ALA A 128 6.55 10.54 -26.77
N HIS A 129 6.06 9.34 -27.10
CA HIS A 129 5.63 8.95 -28.44
C HIS A 129 4.14 9.16 -28.70
N THR A 130 3.36 9.57 -27.70
CA THR A 130 1.96 9.97 -27.89
C THR A 130 1.95 11.42 -28.37
N PRO A 131 1.70 11.71 -29.66
CA PRO A 131 1.65 13.08 -30.14
C PRO A 131 0.54 13.80 -29.37
N ALA A 132 0.88 14.97 -28.80
CA ALA A 132 -0.10 15.85 -28.20
C ALA A 132 -1.26 16.01 -29.18
N LEU A 133 -2.47 15.60 -28.78
CA LEU A 133 -3.68 15.87 -29.55
C LEU A 133 -3.67 17.35 -29.91
N PRO A 134 -3.78 17.72 -31.20
CA PRO A 134 -3.80 19.12 -31.60
C PRO A 134 -4.90 19.82 -30.80
N GLU A 135 -4.51 20.75 -29.94
CA GLU A 135 -5.45 21.58 -29.22
C GLU A 135 -6.42 22.20 -30.23
N ALA A 136 -7.69 22.09 -29.91
CA ALA A 136 -8.84 22.59 -30.65
C ALA A 136 -8.69 24.08 -31.01
N ARG A 137 -7.94 24.36 -32.07
CA ARG A 137 -7.77 25.67 -32.71
C ARG A 137 -8.70 25.86 -33.91
N GLU A 138 -9.85 25.17 -33.93
CA GLU A 138 -10.87 25.28 -34.99
C GLU A 138 -12.29 25.47 -34.42
N ALA A 139 -12.42 26.34 -33.40
CA ALA A 139 -13.73 26.80 -32.94
C ALA A 139 -13.73 28.33 -32.73
N TYR A 140 -13.29 29.06 -33.76
CA TYR A 140 -13.58 30.49 -33.94
C TYR A 140 -14.20 30.69 -35.32
#